data_AF-A0A0D1YIQ7-F1
#
_entry.id   AF-A0A0D1YIQ7-F1
#
_cell.length_a   1.000
_cell.length_b   1.000
_cell.length_c   1.000
_cell.angle_alpha   90.00
_cell.angle_beta   90.00
_cell.angle_gamma   90.00
#
_symmetry.space_group_name_H-M   'P 1'
#
loop_
_entity.id
_entity.type
_entity.pdbx_description
1 polymer ?
#
loop_
_entity_poly.entity_id
_entity_poly.type
_entity_poly.pdbx_seq_one_letter_code
_entity_poly.pdbx_strand_id
1 'polypeptide(L)'
;MDVQKPSRAVGHQFGVKHRSCGRERPEDITDLAREAKRNALIRAQWNYLTHNVNVRFGESPRDQRSLKFFLAETAPTIGNYGPCNMFWTRLVPQLAFEFPVIRHLLVAMALLDEQLGVSETTKIKPASLALWHYQMALRGMAMVERADEPFLVLASSMGWVFESLQGNFSASAIHLRASARLLKELESGSSDPLASDMVAAVKPMVNLSMSFSSIVHGASSPIDTLLGPDDGDCDDQPTEPWAVSIDSLAQARDMLIERLTRFKRADVPSRYTALALRRYIVSWRKRARIHCLPSKESSLHKQTMQILFIMALSFLPEDIAGPFSTANEAASRHLLDTIERLAVAKRETASWDEADIDVTLSVALAFLAEHLPDLYSRKRAGHLLASFPRAPRAKTNDTRSSTSGLLWNRFRPGKVTFEGDGDGDGEEGEIASGLGLSAIEKQYSRVFD
;
A
#
# COMPACT_ATOMS: atom_id res chain seq x y z
N MET A 1 73.37 29.30 -49.33
CA MET A 1 73.49 28.85 -47.94
C MET A 1 72.62 29.75 -47.10
N ASP A 2 71.56 29.17 -46.54
CA ASP A 2 70.62 29.75 -45.59
C ASP A 2 71.32 30.46 -44.43
N VAL A 3 70.79 31.61 -44.00
CA VAL A 3 70.51 31.91 -42.58
C VAL A 3 69.41 32.99 -42.52
N GLN A 4 68.31 32.65 -41.85
CA GLN A 4 67.19 33.49 -41.47
C GLN A 4 67.58 34.65 -40.53
N LYS A 5 66.99 35.84 -40.74
CA LYS A 5 66.89 36.91 -39.73
C LYS A 5 65.48 36.95 -39.13
N PRO A 6 65.31 37.04 -37.79
CA PRO A 6 64.03 37.24 -37.13
C PRO A 6 63.66 38.75 -37.08
N SER A 7 62.37 39.11 -37.25
CA SER A 7 61.38 39.42 -36.19
C SER A 7 61.66 40.79 -35.51
N ARG A 8 60.74 41.71 -35.20
CA ARG A 8 59.27 41.78 -35.16
C ARG A 8 58.93 43.25 -34.84
N ALA A 9 57.89 43.84 -35.45
CA ALA A 9 57.01 44.83 -34.81
C ALA A 9 55.88 45.22 -35.79
N VAL A 10 54.73 44.58 -35.67
CA VAL A 10 53.45 45.09 -36.21
C VAL A 10 52.41 44.92 -35.11
N GLY A 11 51.77 46.03 -34.75
CA GLY A 11 50.73 46.09 -33.74
C GLY A 11 49.46 45.35 -34.17
N HIS A 12 48.81 44.74 -33.19
CA HIS A 12 47.42 44.30 -33.29
C HIS A 12 46.63 44.96 -32.17
N GLN A 13 45.76 45.90 -32.56
CA GLN A 13 44.59 46.29 -31.79
C GLN A 13 43.66 45.08 -31.68
N PHE A 14 43.30 44.68 -30.47
CA PHE A 14 42.17 43.79 -30.22
C PHE A 14 41.04 44.59 -29.56
N GLY A 15 39.89 44.56 -30.23
CA GLY A 15 38.70 45.31 -29.88
C GLY A 15 38.06 44.87 -28.56
N VAL A 16 37.64 45.89 -27.82
CA VAL A 16 36.76 45.76 -26.66
C VAL A 16 35.38 45.33 -27.16
N LYS A 17 35.03 44.05 -26.96
CA LYS A 17 33.64 43.58 -27.09
C LYS A 17 32.82 44.17 -25.94
N HIS A 18 32.03 45.20 -26.23
CA HIS A 18 30.94 45.63 -25.35
C HIS A 18 29.98 44.45 -25.16
N ARG A 19 29.95 43.88 -23.95
CA ARG A 19 28.82 43.07 -23.48
C ARG A 19 27.62 44.00 -23.40
N SER A 20 26.67 43.87 -24.33
CA SER A 20 25.35 44.45 -24.16
C SER A 20 24.70 43.79 -22.94
N CYS A 21 24.66 44.52 -21.83
CA CYS A 21 23.82 44.19 -20.69
C CYS A 21 22.37 44.18 -21.22
N GLY A 22 21.80 42.99 -21.38
CA GLY A 22 20.43 42.80 -21.81
C GLY A 22 19.52 43.54 -20.83
N ARG A 23 18.89 44.61 -21.30
CA ARG A 23 17.88 45.35 -20.57
C ARG A 23 16.66 44.43 -20.53
N GLU A 24 16.54 43.64 -19.46
CA GLU A 24 15.34 42.82 -19.18
C GLU A 24 14.12 43.72 -19.32
N ARG A 25 13.14 43.29 -20.12
CA ARG A 25 11.95 44.12 -20.37
C ARG A 25 11.16 44.22 -19.06
N PRO A 26 10.58 45.40 -18.75
CA PRO A 26 9.79 45.59 -17.53
C PRO A 26 8.63 44.58 -17.36
N GLU A 27 8.13 44.02 -18.46
CA GLU A 27 7.07 42.99 -18.50
C GLU A 27 7.54 41.66 -17.87
N ASP A 28 8.79 41.26 -18.10
CA ASP A 28 9.40 40.01 -17.59
C ASP A 28 9.52 40.02 -16.05
N ILE A 29 9.85 41.20 -15.49
CA ILE A 29 9.97 41.41 -14.04
C ILE A 29 8.60 41.33 -13.37
N THR A 30 7.54 41.81 -14.04
CA THR A 30 6.17 41.74 -13.48
C THR A 30 5.59 40.32 -13.52
N ASP A 31 5.97 39.52 -14.50
CA ASP A 31 5.55 38.13 -14.62
C ASP A 31 6.28 37.24 -13.60
N LEU A 32 7.59 37.44 -13.43
CA LEU A 32 8.38 36.80 -12.36
C LEU A 32 7.86 37.14 -10.96
N ALA A 33 7.49 38.40 -10.70
CA ALA A 33 6.92 38.81 -9.42
C ALA A 33 5.52 38.22 -9.18
N ARG A 34 4.72 38.04 -10.24
CA ARG A 34 3.39 37.42 -10.17
C ARG A 34 3.50 35.92 -9.90
N GLU A 35 4.43 35.23 -10.55
CA GLU A 35 4.75 33.82 -10.34
C GLU A 35 5.28 33.58 -8.92
N ALA A 36 6.23 34.41 -8.45
CA ALA A 36 6.76 34.34 -7.10
C ALA A 36 5.67 34.56 -6.03
N LYS A 37 4.74 35.49 -6.27
CA LYS A 37 3.59 35.74 -5.38
C LYS A 37 2.61 34.56 -5.40
N ARG A 38 2.35 33.95 -6.56
CA ARG A 38 1.55 32.72 -6.70
C ARG A 38 2.18 31.59 -5.90
N ASN A 39 3.48 31.36 -6.06
CA ASN A 39 4.21 30.29 -5.38
C ASN A 39 4.35 30.54 -3.87
N ALA A 40 4.40 31.80 -3.43
CA ALA A 40 4.35 32.15 -2.00
C ALA A 40 2.96 31.90 -1.40
N LEU A 41 1.89 32.22 -2.14
CA LEU A 41 0.52 31.93 -1.73
C LEU A 41 0.27 30.43 -1.66
N ILE A 42 0.71 29.67 -2.67
CA ILE A 42 0.64 28.21 -2.68
C ILE A 42 1.45 27.62 -1.52
N ARG A 43 2.63 28.15 -1.18
CA ARG A 43 3.41 27.72 0.00
C ARG A 43 2.71 28.02 1.33
N ALA A 44 2.14 29.21 1.48
CA ALA A 44 1.35 29.56 2.66
C ALA A 44 0.11 28.67 2.79
N GLN A 45 -0.55 28.38 1.67
CA GLN A 45 -1.70 27.49 1.57
C GLN A 45 -1.31 26.04 1.82
N TRP A 46 -0.15 25.57 1.36
CA TRP A 46 0.40 24.24 1.63
C TRP A 46 0.68 24.04 3.13
N ASN A 47 1.30 25.03 3.77
CA ASN A 47 1.51 25.02 5.22
C ASN A 47 0.18 25.05 6.00
N TYR A 48 -0.82 25.76 5.51
CA TYR A 48 -2.15 25.78 6.10
C TYR A 48 -2.89 24.44 5.91
N LEU A 49 -2.84 23.89 4.70
CA LEU A 49 -3.47 22.63 4.32
C LEU A 49 -2.87 21.49 5.14
N THR A 50 -1.54 21.40 5.26
CA THR A 50 -0.84 20.36 6.07
C THR A 50 -1.28 20.28 7.53
N HIS A 51 -1.87 21.34 8.09
CA HIS A 51 -2.22 21.42 9.51
C HIS A 51 -3.73 21.33 9.81
N ASN A 52 -4.63 21.55 8.83
CA ASN A 52 -6.09 21.50 9.06
C ASN A 52 -6.86 20.85 7.89
N VAL A 53 -7.56 19.74 8.15
CA VAL A 53 -8.51 19.12 7.19
C VAL A 53 -9.90 19.70 7.46
N ASN A 54 -10.34 20.68 6.68
CA ASN A 54 -11.74 21.13 6.74
C ASN A 54 -12.63 20.09 6.04
N VAL A 55 -13.51 19.40 6.77
CA VAL A 55 -14.31 18.24 6.28
C VAL A 55 -15.54 18.66 5.44
N ARG A 56 -15.67 19.94 5.08
CA ARG A 56 -16.78 20.45 4.25
C ARG A 56 -16.35 20.77 2.82
N PHE A 57 -15.74 19.80 2.14
CA PHE A 57 -15.63 19.81 0.68
C PHE A 57 -16.42 18.63 0.11
N GLY A 58 -16.79 18.70 -1.16
CA GLY A 58 -17.71 17.74 -1.80
C GLY A 58 -18.90 18.46 -2.42
N GLU A 59 -19.21 18.11 -3.67
CA GLU A 59 -20.17 18.85 -4.51
C GLU A 59 -21.62 18.49 -4.16
N SER A 60 -21.82 17.32 -3.55
CA SER A 60 -23.12 16.83 -3.12
C SER A 60 -23.12 16.36 -1.65
N PRO A 61 -24.28 16.28 -0.99
CA PRO A 61 -24.39 15.66 0.34
C PRO A 61 -23.89 14.21 0.38
N ARG A 62 -23.98 13.51 -0.75
CA ARG A 62 -23.49 12.13 -0.89
C ARG A 62 -21.97 12.09 -0.90
N ASP A 63 -21.33 13.00 -1.64
CA ASP A 63 -19.87 13.14 -1.67
C ASP A 63 -19.34 13.47 -0.27
N GLN A 64 -20.00 14.38 0.44
CA GLN A 64 -19.61 14.75 1.81
C GLN A 64 -19.72 13.57 2.77
N ARG A 65 -20.71 12.69 2.59
CA ARG A 65 -20.79 11.43 3.35
C ARG A 65 -19.62 10.51 2.99
N SER A 66 -19.34 10.28 1.71
CA SER A 66 -18.23 9.43 1.26
C SER A 66 -16.87 9.96 1.75
N LEU A 67 -16.70 11.28 1.79
CA LEU A 67 -15.49 11.92 2.32
C LEU A 67 -15.34 11.69 3.82
N LYS A 68 -16.43 11.77 4.60
CA LYS A 68 -16.41 11.39 6.01
C LYS A 68 -16.07 9.92 6.19
N PHE A 69 -16.66 9.05 5.37
CA PHE A 69 -16.35 7.62 5.40
C PHE A 69 -14.87 7.36 5.09
N PHE A 70 -14.31 8.04 4.08
CA PHE A 70 -12.89 7.92 3.76
C PHE A 70 -12.00 8.24 4.95
N LEU A 71 -12.27 9.36 5.63
CA LEU A 71 -11.48 9.79 6.79
C LEU A 71 -11.62 8.84 7.98
N ALA A 72 -12.81 8.28 8.19
CA ALA A 72 -13.10 7.40 9.31
C ALA A 72 -12.60 5.96 9.10
N GLU A 73 -12.72 5.43 7.88
CA GLU A 73 -12.59 4.01 7.59
C GLU A 73 -11.52 3.71 6.53
N THR A 74 -11.68 4.27 5.33
CA THR A 74 -10.82 3.90 4.18
C THR A 74 -9.37 4.33 4.38
N ALA A 75 -9.13 5.58 4.79
CA ALA A 75 -7.80 6.15 4.96
C ALA A 75 -6.98 5.47 6.07
N PRO A 76 -7.54 5.22 7.27
CA PRO A 76 -6.84 4.40 8.28
C PRO A 76 -6.52 3.00 7.76
N THR A 77 -7.46 2.34 7.07
CA THR A 77 -7.27 1.00 6.53
C THR A 77 -6.12 0.94 5.50
N ILE A 78 -6.15 1.79 4.48
CA ILE A 78 -5.06 1.83 3.48
C ILE A 78 -3.75 2.39 4.07
N GLY A 79 -3.85 3.31 5.02
CA GLY A 79 -2.71 3.88 5.74
C GLY A 79 -1.98 2.89 6.65
N ASN A 80 -2.60 1.77 6.98
CA ASN A 80 -1.95 0.73 7.78
C ASN A 80 -0.95 -0.10 6.98
N TYR A 81 -1.02 -0.12 5.63
CA TYR A 81 -0.13 -0.96 4.82
C TYR A 81 1.37 -0.70 5.02
N GLY A 82 1.79 0.55 5.22
CA GLY A 82 3.21 0.85 5.46
C GLY A 82 3.41 2.23 6.09
N PRO A 83 4.66 2.69 6.23
CA PRO A 83 5.04 3.85 7.06
C PRO A 83 4.45 5.21 6.60
N CYS A 84 3.60 5.20 5.57
CA CYS A 84 2.96 6.36 4.97
C CYS A 84 1.53 6.58 5.52
N ASN A 85 1.24 6.30 6.79
CA ASN A 85 -0.12 6.48 7.32
C ASN A 85 -0.65 7.92 7.15
N MET A 86 0.19 8.92 7.46
CA MET A 86 -0.15 10.35 7.37
C MET A 86 -0.40 10.80 5.93
N PHE A 87 0.15 10.09 4.94
CA PHE A 87 -0.11 10.36 3.53
C PHE A 87 -1.62 10.20 3.25
N TRP A 88 -2.21 9.09 3.68
CA TRP A 88 -3.61 8.79 3.42
C TRP A 88 -4.57 9.55 4.34
N THR A 89 -4.21 9.72 5.61
CA THR A 89 -5.11 10.32 6.62
C THR A 89 -5.05 11.84 6.66
N ARG A 90 -4.01 12.46 6.11
CA ARG A 90 -3.83 13.93 6.11
C ARG A 90 -3.59 14.48 4.71
N LEU A 91 -2.49 14.09 4.07
CA LEU A 91 -2.05 14.70 2.81
C LEU A 91 -3.09 14.55 1.69
N VAL A 92 -3.59 13.34 1.47
CA VAL A 92 -4.60 13.08 0.41
C VAL A 92 -5.89 13.89 0.64
N PRO A 93 -6.51 13.91 1.83
CA PRO A 93 -7.65 14.79 2.11
C PRO A 93 -7.37 16.28 1.89
N GLN A 94 -6.18 16.74 2.27
CA GLN A 94 -5.78 18.14 2.08
C GLN A 94 -5.67 18.49 0.60
N LEU A 95 -5.12 17.58 -0.21
CA LEU A 95 -5.02 17.76 -1.65
C LEU A 95 -6.36 17.61 -2.36
N ALA A 96 -7.28 16.80 -1.83
CA ALA A 96 -8.65 16.70 -2.33
C ALA A 96 -9.47 17.98 -2.13
N PHE A 97 -9.09 18.82 -1.17
CA PHE A 97 -9.69 20.16 -1.03
C PHE A 97 -9.35 21.03 -2.24
N GLU A 98 -8.08 21.04 -2.66
CA GLU A 98 -7.60 21.89 -3.74
C GLU A 98 -7.88 21.31 -5.13
N PHE A 99 -7.58 20.03 -5.33
CA PHE A 99 -7.56 19.41 -6.66
C PHE A 99 -8.81 18.55 -6.89
N PRO A 100 -9.71 18.93 -7.84
CA PRO A 100 -10.92 18.17 -8.13
C PRO A 100 -10.65 16.72 -8.55
N VAL A 101 -9.56 16.47 -9.27
CA VAL A 101 -9.12 15.11 -9.68
C VAL A 101 -8.92 14.22 -8.46
N ILE A 102 -8.21 14.72 -7.44
CA ILE A 102 -7.94 14.00 -6.19
C ILE A 102 -9.25 13.79 -5.41
N ARG A 103 -10.12 14.79 -5.40
CA ARG A 103 -11.45 14.70 -4.76
C ARG A 103 -12.30 13.58 -5.36
N HIS A 104 -12.39 13.52 -6.69
CA HIS A 104 -13.13 12.47 -7.37
C HIS A 104 -12.54 11.08 -7.07
N LEU A 105 -11.21 10.91 -7.10
CA LEU A 105 -10.57 9.63 -6.76
C LEU A 105 -10.83 9.23 -5.31
N LEU A 106 -10.76 10.18 -4.38
CA LEU A 106 -11.03 9.94 -2.97
C LEU A 106 -12.47 9.44 -2.79
N VAL A 107 -13.46 10.14 -3.36
CA VAL A 107 -14.87 9.75 -3.28
C VAL A 107 -15.09 8.38 -3.95
N ALA A 108 -14.47 8.13 -5.11
CA ALA A 108 -14.57 6.84 -5.79
C ALA A 108 -14.04 5.69 -4.93
N MET A 109 -12.87 5.87 -4.30
CA MET A 109 -12.28 4.87 -3.40
C MET A 109 -13.16 4.62 -2.18
N ALA A 110 -13.69 5.67 -1.55
CA ALA A 110 -14.57 5.54 -0.39
C ALA A 110 -15.86 4.79 -0.73
N LEU A 111 -16.50 5.15 -1.84
CA LEU A 111 -17.70 4.47 -2.32
C LEU A 111 -17.45 3.00 -2.64
N LEU A 112 -16.30 2.69 -3.24
CA LEU A 112 -15.90 1.32 -3.54
C LEU A 112 -15.65 0.53 -2.24
N ASP A 113 -14.91 1.10 -1.29
CA ASP A 113 -14.63 0.48 0.01
C ASP A 113 -15.91 0.23 0.82
N GLU A 114 -16.84 1.19 0.84
CA GLU A 114 -18.19 1.01 1.42
C GLU A 114 -18.90 -0.20 0.79
N GLN A 115 -18.83 -0.37 -0.53
CA GLN A 115 -19.48 -1.50 -1.22
C GLN A 115 -18.78 -2.84 -0.97
N LEU A 116 -17.44 -2.85 -0.95
CA LEU A 116 -16.66 -4.02 -0.57
C LEU A 116 -17.00 -4.45 0.87
N GLY A 117 -17.36 -3.49 1.72
CA GLY A 117 -17.82 -3.73 3.07
C GLY A 117 -19.29 -4.13 3.19
N VAL A 118 -20.09 -4.18 2.12
CA VAL A 118 -21.55 -4.48 2.16
C VAL A 118 -21.94 -5.68 1.25
N SER A 119 -21.16 -5.98 0.21
CA SER A 119 -21.55 -6.98 -0.80
C SER A 119 -21.06 -8.40 -0.47
N GLU A 120 -22.01 -9.33 -0.29
CA GLU A 120 -21.77 -10.76 -0.02
C GLU A 120 -21.26 -11.57 -1.24
N THR A 121 -21.15 -10.97 -2.42
CA THR A 121 -20.85 -11.71 -3.67
C THR A 121 -19.45 -11.41 -4.23
N THR A 122 -18.80 -12.47 -4.73
CA THR A 122 -17.40 -12.52 -5.19
C THR A 122 -17.08 -11.72 -6.46
N LYS A 123 -18.06 -11.03 -7.05
CA LYS A 123 -17.89 -10.15 -8.23
C LYS A 123 -18.61 -8.82 -7.99
N ILE A 124 -18.00 -7.97 -7.16
CA ILE A 124 -18.55 -6.66 -6.81
C ILE A 124 -18.34 -5.74 -8.02
N LYS A 125 -19.42 -5.52 -8.79
CA LYS A 125 -19.43 -4.43 -9.77
C LYS A 125 -19.36 -3.12 -8.97
N PRO A 126 -18.41 -2.21 -9.24
CA PRO A 126 -18.42 -0.91 -8.60
C PRO A 126 -19.78 -0.26 -8.88
N ALA A 127 -20.43 0.30 -7.87
CA ALA A 127 -21.66 1.03 -8.06
C ALA A 127 -21.40 2.10 -9.11
N SER A 128 -22.38 2.32 -9.98
CA SER A 128 -22.32 3.27 -11.09
C SER A 128 -21.72 4.63 -10.69
N LEU A 129 -21.97 5.06 -9.45
CA LEU A 129 -21.43 6.30 -8.91
C LEU A 129 -19.91 6.26 -8.63
N ALA A 130 -19.38 5.18 -8.05
CA ALA A 130 -17.94 5.06 -7.82
C ALA A 130 -17.17 5.10 -9.13
N LEU A 131 -17.68 4.38 -10.14
CA LEU A 131 -17.12 4.38 -11.49
C LEU A 131 -17.25 5.77 -12.16
N TRP A 132 -18.36 6.48 -11.96
CA TRP A 132 -18.53 7.83 -12.47
C TRP A 132 -17.48 8.80 -11.92
N HIS A 133 -17.26 8.83 -10.60
CA HIS A 133 -16.22 9.68 -10.00
C HIS A 133 -14.83 9.30 -10.54
N TYR A 134 -14.52 8.01 -10.61
CA TYR A 134 -13.26 7.54 -11.18
C TYR A 134 -13.05 8.02 -12.63
N GLN A 135 -14.07 7.92 -13.47
CA GLN A 135 -14.03 8.43 -14.84
C GLN A 135 -13.86 9.95 -14.92
N MET A 136 -14.49 10.71 -14.02
CA MET A 136 -14.30 12.17 -13.95
C MET A 136 -12.86 12.52 -13.59
N ALA A 137 -12.25 11.80 -12.66
CA ALA A 137 -10.84 12.00 -12.32
C ALA A 137 -9.93 11.71 -13.50
N LEU A 138 -10.12 10.59 -14.21
CA LEU A 138 -9.32 10.24 -15.38
C LEU A 138 -9.44 11.28 -16.51
N ARG A 139 -10.65 11.78 -16.75
CA ARG A 139 -10.86 12.90 -17.70
C ARG A 139 -10.11 14.15 -17.24
N GLY A 140 -10.17 14.48 -15.95
CA GLY A 140 -9.45 15.63 -15.40
C GLY A 140 -7.93 15.50 -15.55
N MET A 141 -7.35 14.32 -15.29
CA MET A 141 -5.92 14.07 -15.53
C MET A 141 -5.55 14.26 -17.01
N ALA A 142 -6.40 13.81 -17.94
CA ALA A 142 -6.12 13.90 -19.37
C ALA A 142 -6.25 15.32 -19.97
N MET A 143 -6.72 16.29 -19.19
CA MET A 143 -6.81 17.71 -19.58
C MET A 143 -5.64 18.54 -19.05
N VAL A 144 -4.72 17.93 -18.28
CA VAL A 144 -3.56 18.62 -17.74
C VAL A 144 -2.48 18.71 -18.83
N GLU A 145 -2.04 19.93 -19.13
CA GLU A 145 -1.08 20.20 -20.21
C GLU A 145 0.37 19.86 -19.83
N ARG A 146 0.67 19.82 -18.52
CA ARG A 146 2.03 19.61 -18.01
C ARG A 146 2.13 18.34 -17.17
N ALA A 147 3.04 17.45 -17.53
CA ALA A 147 3.30 16.20 -16.82
C ALA A 147 4.00 16.39 -15.46
N ASP A 148 4.67 17.54 -15.25
CA ASP A 148 5.37 17.89 -14.01
C ASP A 148 4.45 18.42 -12.90
N GLU A 149 3.14 18.31 -13.07
CA GLU A 149 2.18 18.66 -12.03
C GLU A 149 2.19 17.60 -10.91
N PRO A 150 2.61 17.95 -9.68
CA PRO A 150 2.84 16.98 -8.61
C PRO A 150 1.60 16.15 -8.22
N PHE A 151 0.40 16.72 -8.39
CA PHE A 151 -0.85 16.02 -8.08
C PHE A 151 -1.11 14.85 -9.03
N LEU A 152 -0.52 14.83 -10.24
CA LEU A 152 -0.67 13.71 -11.18
C LEU A 152 -0.03 12.43 -10.66
N VAL A 153 1.13 12.52 -9.99
CA VAL A 153 1.79 11.38 -9.34
C VAL A 153 0.86 10.76 -8.29
N LEU A 154 0.24 11.62 -7.47
CA LEU A 154 -0.72 11.20 -6.46
C LEU A 154 -1.98 10.61 -7.10
N ALA A 155 -2.58 11.29 -8.07
CA ALA A 155 -3.79 10.83 -8.74
C ALA A 155 -3.59 9.44 -9.37
N SER A 156 -2.44 9.24 -10.01
CA SER A 156 -2.04 7.96 -10.57
C SER A 156 -1.87 6.88 -9.48
N SER A 157 -1.25 7.21 -8.35
CA SER A 157 -1.13 6.30 -7.19
C SER A 157 -2.49 5.92 -6.59
N MET A 158 -3.45 6.85 -6.55
CA MET A 158 -4.82 6.57 -6.09
C MET A 158 -5.58 5.69 -7.09
N GLY A 159 -5.37 5.89 -8.41
CA GLY A 159 -5.88 5.00 -9.46
C GLY A 159 -5.38 3.56 -9.29
N TRP A 160 -4.10 3.38 -8.92
CA TRP A 160 -3.57 2.05 -8.57
C TRP A 160 -4.36 1.41 -7.43
N VAL A 161 -4.65 2.14 -6.34
CA VAL A 161 -5.46 1.62 -5.22
C VAL A 161 -6.86 1.25 -5.68
N PHE A 162 -7.53 2.12 -6.44
CA PHE A 162 -8.90 1.90 -6.92
C PHE A 162 -9.02 0.63 -7.76
N GLU A 163 -8.11 0.41 -8.72
CA GLU A 163 -8.09 -0.81 -9.54
C GLU A 163 -7.68 -2.05 -8.72
N SER A 164 -6.75 -1.92 -7.78
CA SER A 164 -6.36 -3.01 -6.87
C SER A 164 -7.51 -3.46 -5.96
N LEU A 165 -8.33 -2.52 -5.48
CA LEU A 165 -9.52 -2.81 -4.68
C LEU A 165 -10.57 -3.56 -5.51
N GLN A 166 -10.67 -3.34 -6.81
CA GLN A 166 -11.55 -4.11 -7.69
C GLN A 166 -10.96 -5.46 -8.12
N GLY A 167 -9.67 -5.70 -7.84
CA GLY A 167 -8.96 -6.89 -8.32
C GLY A 167 -8.50 -6.79 -9.78
N ASN A 168 -8.58 -5.60 -10.39
CA ASN A 168 -8.10 -5.35 -11.75
C ASN A 168 -6.60 -5.04 -11.74
N PHE A 169 -5.80 -6.08 -11.51
CA PHE A 169 -4.35 -5.91 -11.33
C PHE A 169 -3.62 -5.44 -12.60
N SER A 170 -4.18 -5.71 -13.79
CA SER A 170 -3.62 -5.22 -15.06
C SER A 170 -3.71 -3.69 -15.15
N ALA A 171 -4.90 -3.12 -14.94
CA ALA A 171 -5.07 -1.66 -14.93
C ALA A 171 -4.32 -1.01 -13.76
N SER A 172 -4.33 -1.65 -12.59
CA SER A 172 -3.58 -1.19 -11.42
C SER A 172 -2.08 -1.08 -11.73
N ALA A 173 -1.50 -2.03 -12.46
CA ALA A 173 -0.09 -1.98 -12.88
C ALA A 173 0.20 -0.86 -13.89
N ILE A 174 -0.77 -0.43 -14.71
CA ILE A 174 -0.62 0.72 -15.61
C ILE A 174 -0.52 2.01 -14.79
N HIS A 175 -1.45 2.24 -13.87
CA HIS A 175 -1.41 3.38 -12.95
C HIS A 175 -0.09 3.44 -12.18
N LEU A 176 0.33 2.32 -11.62
CA LEU A 176 1.56 2.30 -10.85
C LEU A 176 2.80 2.63 -11.70
N ARG A 177 2.90 2.10 -12.92
CA ARG A 177 3.96 2.47 -13.88
C ARG A 177 3.92 3.95 -14.25
N ALA A 178 2.73 4.51 -14.47
CA ALA A 178 2.57 5.92 -14.75
C ALA A 178 3.01 6.79 -13.55
N SER A 179 2.62 6.44 -12.33
CA SER A 179 3.04 7.16 -11.11
C SER A 179 4.57 7.20 -10.95
N ALA A 180 5.26 6.09 -11.23
CA ALA A 180 6.72 6.04 -11.16
C ALA A 180 7.40 6.88 -12.26
N ARG A 181 6.81 6.94 -13.46
CA ARG A 181 7.32 7.79 -14.56
C ARG A 181 7.14 9.27 -14.23
N LEU A 182 5.94 9.68 -13.83
CA LEU A 182 5.62 11.05 -13.42
C LEU A 182 6.51 11.51 -12.26
N LEU A 183 6.77 10.62 -11.29
CA LEU A 183 7.68 10.93 -10.18
C LEU A 183 9.10 11.23 -10.67
N LYS A 184 9.62 10.45 -11.62
CA LYS A 184 10.95 10.66 -12.20
C LYS A 184 11.03 11.99 -12.98
N GLU A 185 9.97 12.31 -13.73
CA GLU A 185 9.88 13.59 -14.46
C GLU A 185 9.87 14.77 -13.49
N LEU A 186 9.06 14.70 -12.44
CA LEU A 186 8.99 15.69 -11.38
C LEU A 186 10.34 15.88 -10.67
N GLU A 187 11.07 14.79 -10.40
CA GLU A 187 12.42 14.84 -9.84
C GLU A 187 13.44 15.52 -10.78
N SER A 188 13.26 15.37 -12.10
CA SER A 188 14.18 15.90 -13.10
C SER A 188 13.91 17.36 -13.51
N GLY A 189 12.65 17.80 -13.43
CA GLY A 189 12.21 19.12 -13.89
C GLY A 189 12.11 20.19 -12.79
N SER A 190 12.12 19.80 -11.52
CA SER A 190 11.80 20.70 -10.41
C SER A 190 13.04 21.41 -9.83
N SER A 191 13.18 22.72 -10.11
CA SER A 191 13.96 23.66 -9.27
C SER A 191 13.12 24.38 -8.21
N ASP A 192 11.80 24.14 -8.20
CA ASP A 192 10.86 24.74 -7.24
C ASP A 192 10.89 23.99 -5.89
N PRO A 193 11.16 24.68 -4.76
CA PRO A 193 11.10 24.07 -3.43
C PRO A 193 9.77 23.37 -3.12
N LEU A 194 8.64 23.87 -3.63
CA LEU A 194 7.34 23.25 -3.37
C LEU A 194 7.19 21.88 -4.04
N ALA A 195 7.60 21.79 -5.30
CA ALA A 195 7.62 20.52 -6.02
C ALA A 195 8.60 19.54 -5.35
N SER A 196 9.72 20.01 -4.79
CA SER A 196 10.62 19.19 -3.97
C SER A 196 9.96 18.63 -2.70
N ASP A 197 9.20 19.46 -1.96
CA ASP A 197 8.45 19.01 -0.77
C ASP A 197 7.39 17.97 -1.14
N MET A 198 6.71 18.15 -2.27
CA MET A 198 5.72 17.19 -2.77
C MET A 198 6.37 15.87 -3.21
N VAL A 199 7.52 15.92 -3.89
CA VAL A 199 8.32 14.72 -4.21
C VAL A 199 8.68 13.98 -2.93
N ALA A 200 9.20 14.68 -1.93
CA ALA A 200 9.58 14.08 -0.65
C ALA A 200 8.39 13.41 0.06
N ALA A 201 7.19 13.99 -0.06
CA ALA A 201 5.98 13.44 0.52
C ALA A 201 5.39 12.24 -0.24
N VAL A 202 5.46 12.23 -1.58
CA VAL A 202 4.80 11.22 -2.43
C VAL A 202 5.72 10.04 -2.75
N LYS A 203 7.03 10.28 -2.89
CA LYS A 203 8.03 9.26 -3.26
C LYS A 203 8.01 8.01 -2.36
N PRO A 204 7.94 8.12 -1.02
CA PRO A 204 7.85 6.94 -0.16
C PRO A 204 6.63 6.07 -0.48
N MET A 205 5.49 6.69 -0.82
CA MET A 205 4.27 5.95 -1.14
C MET A 205 4.39 5.24 -2.49
N VAL A 206 4.92 5.88 -3.53
CA VAL A 206 5.12 5.24 -4.84
C VAL A 206 6.05 4.02 -4.71
N ASN A 207 7.14 4.15 -3.97
CA ASN A 207 8.07 3.05 -3.72
C ASN A 207 7.40 1.91 -2.94
N LEU A 208 6.62 2.25 -1.91
CA LEU A 208 5.85 1.28 -1.13
C LEU A 208 4.85 0.52 -2.01
N SER A 209 4.12 1.21 -2.88
CA SER A 209 3.15 0.62 -3.82
C SER A 209 3.83 -0.30 -4.84
N MET A 210 5.02 0.08 -5.34
CA MET A 210 5.84 -0.75 -6.23
C MET A 210 6.26 -2.05 -5.56
N SER A 211 6.80 -1.97 -4.34
CA SER A 211 7.20 -3.17 -3.59
C SER A 211 6.00 -4.04 -3.24
N PHE A 212 4.90 -3.44 -2.78
CA PHE A 212 3.68 -4.18 -2.48
C PHE A 212 3.16 -4.93 -3.72
N SER A 213 3.11 -4.25 -4.86
CA SER A 213 2.62 -4.84 -6.11
C SER A 213 3.55 -5.93 -6.61
N SER A 214 4.86 -5.78 -6.48
CA SER A 214 5.82 -6.85 -6.76
C SER A 214 5.60 -8.08 -5.85
N ILE A 215 5.37 -7.86 -4.56
CA ILE A 215 5.15 -8.95 -3.60
C ILE A 215 3.83 -9.68 -3.90
N VAL A 216 2.74 -8.95 -4.12
CA VAL A 216 1.39 -9.49 -4.19
C VAL A 216 0.99 -9.91 -5.62
N HIS A 217 1.43 -9.15 -6.62
CA HIS A 217 1.07 -9.32 -8.04
C HIS A 217 2.24 -9.71 -8.92
N GLY A 218 3.48 -9.58 -8.43
CA GLY A 218 4.67 -9.89 -9.20
C GLY A 218 4.53 -11.28 -9.79
N ALA A 219 4.68 -11.32 -11.11
CA ALA A 219 4.64 -12.53 -11.92
C ALA A 219 5.46 -13.63 -11.23
N SER A 220 5.00 -14.86 -11.40
CA SER A 220 5.86 -16.02 -11.24
C SER A 220 7.19 -15.69 -11.92
N SER A 221 8.23 -15.41 -11.14
CA SER A 221 9.57 -15.17 -11.66
C SER A 221 9.93 -16.37 -12.55
N PRO A 222 10.85 -16.28 -13.53
CA PRO A 222 11.41 -17.48 -14.17
C PRO A 222 11.92 -18.48 -13.12
N ILE A 223 12.33 -18.00 -11.94
CA ILE A 223 12.64 -18.84 -10.77
C ILE A 223 11.40 -19.55 -10.23
N ASP A 224 10.23 -18.90 -10.19
CA ASP A 224 8.98 -19.56 -9.79
C ASP A 224 8.56 -20.66 -10.77
N THR A 225 8.99 -20.59 -12.04
CA THR A 225 8.81 -21.63 -13.07
C THR A 225 9.88 -22.72 -13.01
N LEU A 226 11.11 -22.39 -12.58
CA LEU A 226 12.20 -23.35 -12.31
C LEU A 226 12.00 -24.14 -11.02
N LEU A 227 11.21 -23.59 -10.10
CA LEU A 227 10.52 -24.37 -9.07
C LEU A 227 9.36 -25.10 -9.76
N GLY A 228 9.69 -26.07 -10.62
CA GLY A 228 8.71 -26.88 -11.31
C GLY A 228 7.70 -27.50 -10.33
N PRO A 229 6.54 -27.98 -10.83
CA PRO A 229 5.79 -28.95 -10.06
C PRO A 229 6.69 -30.18 -9.95
N ASP A 230 7.27 -30.40 -8.78
CA ASP A 230 7.72 -31.72 -8.37
C ASP A 230 8.87 -32.33 -9.20
N ASP A 231 10.11 -31.91 -8.93
CA ASP A 231 11.30 -32.69 -9.32
C ASP A 231 12.31 -32.66 -8.17
N GLY A 232 12.09 -33.54 -7.19
CA GLY A 232 13.09 -33.86 -6.18
C GLY A 232 12.50 -34.43 -4.91
N ASP A 233 12.19 -35.74 -4.92
CA ASP A 233 12.40 -36.82 -3.92
C ASP A 233 12.54 -36.49 -2.40
N CYS A 234 12.14 -35.32 -1.93
CA CYS A 234 11.90 -35.06 -0.52
C CYS A 234 10.45 -35.46 -0.25
N ASP A 235 10.28 -36.63 0.34
CA ASP A 235 9.06 -37.22 0.92
C ASP A 235 8.36 -36.33 2.00
N ASP A 236 8.81 -35.07 2.12
CA ASP A 236 8.28 -33.98 2.93
C ASP A 236 7.58 -32.93 2.04
N GLN A 237 7.00 -33.31 0.89
CA GLN A 237 6.00 -32.45 0.27
C GLN A 237 4.83 -32.35 1.26
N PRO A 238 4.61 -31.20 1.91
CA PRO A 238 3.34 -31.00 2.57
C PRO A 238 2.35 -30.99 1.42
N THR A 239 1.37 -31.90 1.44
CA THR A 239 0.14 -31.78 0.67
C THR A 239 -0.38 -30.38 0.98
N GLU A 240 -0.01 -29.38 0.18
CA GLU A 240 -0.05 -28.01 0.67
C GLU A 240 -1.53 -27.65 0.80
N PRO A 241 -2.03 -27.32 2.00
CA PRO A 241 -3.45 -27.20 2.28
C PRO A 241 -3.97 -25.84 1.80
N TRP A 242 -3.89 -25.59 0.48
CA TRP A 242 -4.40 -24.37 -0.15
C TRP A 242 -5.93 -24.27 -0.01
N ALA A 243 -6.60 -25.40 0.20
CA ALA A 243 -8.04 -25.52 0.26
C ALA A 243 -8.66 -25.14 1.60
N VAL A 244 -7.86 -24.92 2.67
CA VAL A 244 -8.43 -24.58 3.98
C VAL A 244 -8.96 -23.15 3.96
N SER A 245 -10.27 -22.98 4.14
CA SER A 245 -10.92 -21.69 4.31
C SER A 245 -10.47 -21.01 5.60
N ILE A 246 -10.54 -19.68 5.61
CA ILE A 246 -10.40 -18.90 6.85
C ILE A 246 -11.82 -18.57 7.31
N ASP A 247 -12.18 -19.13 8.45
CA ASP A 247 -13.51 -19.05 9.04
C ASP A 247 -13.54 -18.11 10.26
N SER A 248 -12.39 -17.74 10.81
CA SER A 248 -12.27 -16.81 11.94
C SER A 248 -10.92 -16.10 12.01
N LEU A 249 -10.86 -14.99 12.77
CA LEU A 249 -9.62 -14.29 13.10
C LEU A 249 -8.62 -15.16 13.85
N ALA A 250 -9.10 -15.96 14.81
CA ALA A 250 -8.25 -16.89 15.57
C ALA A 250 -7.56 -17.90 14.64
N GLN A 251 -8.31 -18.53 13.74
CA GLN A 251 -7.75 -19.47 12.77
C GLN A 251 -6.75 -18.78 11.82
N ALA A 252 -7.10 -17.60 11.30
CA ALA A 252 -6.22 -16.84 10.42
C ALA A 252 -4.87 -16.51 11.07
N ARG A 253 -4.91 -16.06 12.33
CA ARG A 253 -3.73 -15.82 13.17
C ARG A 253 -2.91 -17.09 13.34
N ASP A 254 -3.52 -18.18 13.80
CA ASP A 254 -2.81 -19.40 14.17
C ASP A 254 -2.10 -20.01 12.95
N MET A 255 -2.79 -20.05 11.80
CA MET A 255 -2.21 -20.48 10.52
C MET A 255 -0.97 -19.66 10.14
N LEU A 256 -0.97 -18.35 10.38
CA LEU A 256 0.14 -17.47 10.00
C LEU A 256 1.30 -17.58 10.98
N ILE A 257 1.01 -17.58 12.29
CA ILE A 257 2.01 -17.70 13.36
C ILE A 257 2.73 -19.05 13.29
N GLU A 258 2.01 -20.14 13.03
CA GLU A 258 2.61 -21.46 12.84
C GLU A 258 3.63 -21.46 11.69
N ARG A 259 3.24 -20.89 10.53
CA ARG A 259 4.11 -20.83 9.35
C ARG A 259 5.34 -19.95 9.59
N LEU A 260 5.17 -18.80 10.23
CA LEU A 260 6.28 -17.91 10.58
C LEU A 260 7.24 -18.56 11.59
N THR A 261 6.69 -19.27 12.58
CA THR A 261 7.49 -20.00 13.57
C THR A 261 8.36 -21.07 12.90
N ARG A 262 7.80 -21.85 11.96
CA ARG A 262 8.58 -22.82 11.17
C ARG A 262 9.68 -22.14 10.36
N PHE A 263 9.37 -21.02 9.71
CA PHE A 263 10.35 -20.25 8.95
C PHE A 263 11.51 -19.74 9.84
N LYS A 264 11.21 -19.29 11.06
CA LYS A 264 12.23 -18.78 12.00
C LYS A 264 13.06 -19.84 12.70
N ARG A 265 12.59 -21.09 12.77
CA ARG A 265 13.36 -22.22 13.32
C ARG A 265 14.40 -22.78 12.36
N ALA A 266 14.32 -22.47 11.07
CA ALA A 266 15.35 -22.85 10.13
C ALA A 266 16.64 -22.05 10.40
N ASP A 267 17.76 -22.74 10.67
CA ASP A 267 19.04 -22.13 11.08
C ASP A 267 19.51 -21.01 10.13
N VAL A 268 19.26 -21.17 8.83
CA VAL A 268 19.42 -20.12 7.82
C VAL A 268 18.30 -20.27 6.79
N PRO A 269 17.33 -19.33 6.71
CA PRO A 269 16.33 -19.37 5.68
C PRO A 269 16.98 -19.23 4.30
N SER A 270 16.94 -20.29 3.50
CA SER A 270 17.38 -20.22 2.11
C SER A 270 16.45 -19.28 1.32
N ARG A 271 16.94 -18.71 0.22
CA ARG A 271 16.10 -17.90 -0.68
C ARG A 271 14.85 -18.65 -1.13
N TYR A 272 14.97 -19.97 -1.33
CA TYR A 272 13.85 -20.85 -1.64
C TYR A 272 12.78 -20.84 -0.54
N THR A 273 13.17 -21.02 0.73
CA THR A 273 12.22 -20.99 1.86
C THR A 273 11.54 -19.64 2.02
N ALA A 274 12.24 -18.54 1.72
CA ALA A 274 11.67 -17.20 1.75
C ALA A 274 10.64 -16.98 0.62
N LEU A 275 10.91 -17.48 -0.59
CA LEU A 275 9.95 -17.45 -1.69
C LEU A 275 8.72 -18.33 -1.40
N ALA A 276 8.92 -19.50 -0.81
CA ALA A 276 7.82 -20.37 -0.36
C ALA A 276 6.94 -19.68 0.70
N LEU A 277 7.57 -18.99 1.68
CA LEU A 277 6.83 -18.19 2.65
C LEU A 277 6.08 -17.03 1.98
N ARG A 278 6.69 -16.32 1.02
CA ARG A 278 5.99 -15.26 0.25
C ARG A 278 4.74 -15.82 -0.44
N ARG A 279 4.86 -16.94 -1.17
CA ARG A 279 3.71 -17.59 -1.85
C ARG A 279 2.60 -17.93 -0.86
N TYR A 280 2.97 -18.48 0.31
CA TYR A 280 2.01 -18.76 1.38
C TYR A 280 1.30 -17.49 1.87
N ILE A 281 2.04 -16.41 2.16
CA ILE A 281 1.47 -15.16 2.65
C ILE A 281 0.50 -14.54 1.62
N VAL A 282 0.85 -14.58 0.33
CA VAL A 282 -0.03 -14.09 -0.75
C VAL A 282 -1.32 -14.92 -0.82
N SER A 283 -1.22 -16.25 -0.73
CA SER A 283 -2.38 -17.14 -0.69
C SER A 283 -3.25 -16.91 0.56
N TRP A 284 -2.62 -16.78 1.72
CA TRP A 284 -3.27 -16.44 2.99
C TRP A 284 -4.04 -15.12 2.87
N ARG A 285 -3.43 -14.08 2.28
CA ARG A 285 -4.10 -12.77 2.08
C ARG A 285 -5.35 -12.87 1.23
N LYS A 286 -5.30 -13.64 0.12
CA LYS A 286 -6.47 -13.85 -0.74
C LYS A 286 -7.62 -14.46 0.05
N ARG A 287 -7.35 -15.46 0.89
CA ARG A 287 -8.35 -16.11 1.76
C ARG A 287 -8.87 -15.19 2.85
N ALA A 288 -7.98 -14.46 3.53
CA ALA A 288 -8.38 -13.51 4.57
C ALA A 288 -9.26 -12.39 3.99
N ARG A 289 -8.97 -11.94 2.76
CA ARG A 289 -9.81 -11.00 2.04
C ARG A 289 -11.19 -11.58 1.73
N ILE A 290 -11.28 -12.82 1.25
CA ILE A 290 -12.56 -13.50 1.00
C ILE A 290 -13.39 -13.58 2.28
N HIS A 291 -12.77 -13.92 3.41
CA HIS A 291 -13.42 -13.95 4.72
C HIS A 291 -13.97 -12.57 5.13
N CYS A 292 -13.22 -11.48 4.86
CA CYS A 292 -13.61 -10.13 5.24
C CYS A 292 -14.64 -9.46 4.30
N LEU A 293 -14.93 -10.02 3.12
CA LEU A 293 -15.84 -9.43 2.13
C LEU A 293 -17.32 -9.38 2.57
N PRO A 294 -17.93 -10.41 3.21
CA PRO A 294 -19.37 -10.47 3.47
C PRO A 294 -19.92 -9.51 4.55
N SER A 295 -19.31 -8.36 4.80
CA SER A 295 -19.85 -7.22 5.58
C SER A 295 -20.11 -7.36 7.08
N LYS A 296 -20.08 -8.55 7.68
CA LYS A 296 -20.42 -8.72 9.12
C LYS A 296 -19.28 -8.33 10.07
N GLU A 297 -18.04 -8.41 9.62
CA GLU A 297 -16.88 -8.11 10.47
C GLU A 297 -16.65 -6.61 10.62
N SER A 298 -16.28 -6.21 11.83
CA SER A 298 -16.00 -4.81 12.17
C SER A 298 -14.77 -4.28 11.40
N SER A 299 -14.65 -2.96 11.33
CA SER A 299 -13.45 -2.31 10.79
C SER A 299 -12.19 -2.73 11.54
N LEU A 300 -12.26 -2.86 12.87
CA LEU A 300 -11.15 -3.31 13.70
C LEU A 300 -10.73 -4.75 13.38
N HIS A 301 -11.68 -5.65 13.12
CA HIS A 301 -11.38 -7.00 12.66
C HIS A 301 -10.57 -6.96 11.36
N LYS A 302 -11.05 -6.22 10.36
CA LYS A 302 -10.40 -6.12 9.03
C LYS A 302 -8.98 -5.53 9.15
N GLN A 303 -8.81 -4.50 9.96
CA GLN A 303 -7.49 -3.91 10.21
C GLN A 303 -6.56 -4.86 10.97
N THR A 304 -7.09 -5.69 11.88
CA THR A 304 -6.32 -6.71 12.59
C THR A 304 -5.84 -7.82 11.64
N MET A 305 -6.71 -8.30 10.73
CA MET A 305 -6.32 -9.22 9.64
C MET A 305 -5.22 -8.63 8.76
N GLN A 306 -5.34 -7.35 8.41
CA GLN A 306 -4.32 -6.65 7.63
C GLN A 306 -2.98 -6.56 8.37
N ILE A 307 -3.00 -6.34 9.69
CA ILE A 307 -1.76 -6.31 10.49
C ILE A 307 -1.07 -7.66 10.53
N LEU A 308 -1.81 -8.76 10.62
CA LEU A 308 -1.24 -10.10 10.50
C LEU A 308 -0.51 -10.27 9.16
N PHE A 309 -1.12 -9.84 8.06
CA PHE A 309 -0.49 -9.87 6.74
C PHE A 309 0.82 -9.06 6.69
N ILE A 310 0.80 -7.80 7.17
CA ILE A 310 1.97 -6.92 7.15
C ILE A 310 3.07 -7.49 8.05
N MET A 311 2.72 -7.99 9.23
CA MET A 311 3.65 -8.67 10.12
C MET A 311 4.32 -9.84 9.40
N ALA A 312 3.57 -10.70 8.71
CA ALA A 312 4.16 -11.83 8.02
C ALA A 312 5.07 -11.41 6.86
N LEU A 313 4.68 -10.39 6.09
CA LEU A 313 5.55 -9.81 5.07
C LEU A 313 6.86 -9.28 5.65
N SER A 314 6.79 -8.68 6.84
CA SER A 314 7.95 -8.05 7.46
C SER A 314 9.07 -9.04 7.82
N PHE A 315 8.75 -10.32 7.98
CA PHE A 315 9.74 -11.36 8.24
C PHE A 315 10.44 -11.90 6.99
N LEU A 316 10.02 -11.49 5.79
CA LEU A 316 10.74 -11.81 4.56
C LEU A 316 12.04 -10.98 4.45
N PRO A 317 13.07 -11.50 3.77
CA PRO A 317 14.28 -10.76 3.42
C PRO A 317 13.98 -9.45 2.66
N GLU A 318 14.86 -8.45 2.80
CA GLU A 318 14.70 -7.14 2.17
C GLU A 318 14.66 -7.19 0.64
N ASP A 319 15.38 -8.11 -0.01
CA ASP A 319 15.33 -8.28 -1.46
C ASP A 319 13.96 -8.79 -1.96
N ILE A 320 13.15 -9.37 -1.08
CA ILE A 320 11.81 -9.88 -1.37
C ILE A 320 10.72 -8.92 -0.89
N ALA A 321 10.79 -8.47 0.37
CA ALA A 321 9.78 -7.61 0.99
C ALA A 321 10.06 -6.10 0.84
N GLY A 322 11.25 -5.70 0.40
CA GLY A 322 11.65 -4.30 0.28
C GLY A 322 11.36 -3.49 1.56
N PRO A 323 10.61 -2.38 1.47
CA PRO A 323 10.33 -1.49 2.59
C PRO A 323 9.44 -2.11 3.68
N PHE A 324 8.87 -3.28 3.46
CA PHE A 324 8.08 -3.99 4.48
C PHE A 324 8.95 -4.82 5.42
N SER A 325 10.19 -5.16 5.05
CA SER A 325 11.06 -6.04 5.83
C SER A 325 11.45 -5.40 7.18
N THR A 326 11.43 -6.17 8.27
CA THR A 326 11.88 -5.72 9.60
C THR A 326 13.37 -5.42 9.66
N ALA A 327 14.15 -5.82 8.64
CA ALA A 327 15.52 -5.33 8.46
C ALA A 327 15.56 -3.79 8.34
N ASN A 328 14.47 -3.17 7.89
CA ASN A 328 14.26 -1.75 7.92
C ASN A 328 13.61 -1.33 9.24
N GLU A 329 14.30 -0.51 10.03
CA GLU A 329 13.81 0.02 11.31
C GLU A 329 12.47 0.77 11.16
N ALA A 330 12.25 1.48 10.05
CA ALA A 330 11.01 2.20 9.80
C ALA A 330 9.81 1.25 9.65
N ALA A 331 10.02 0.04 9.10
CA ALA A 331 8.99 -0.97 8.98
C ALA A 331 8.58 -1.53 10.35
N SER A 332 9.57 -1.89 11.17
CA SER A 332 9.36 -2.36 12.55
C SER A 332 8.63 -1.31 13.40
N ARG A 333 9.06 -0.04 13.30
CA ARG A 333 8.42 1.08 14.00
C ARG A 333 6.97 1.25 13.57
N HIS A 334 6.70 1.28 12.26
CA HIS A 334 5.35 1.41 11.72
C HIS A 334 4.42 0.28 12.15
N LEU A 335 4.91 -0.97 12.15
CA LEU A 335 4.13 -2.12 12.57
C LEU A 335 3.70 -1.98 14.05
N LEU A 336 4.62 -1.59 14.94
CA LEU A 336 4.33 -1.37 16.35
C LEU A 336 3.40 -0.17 16.58
N ASP A 337 3.62 0.94 15.87
CA ASP A 337 2.73 2.10 15.92
C ASP A 337 1.30 1.74 15.49
N THR A 338 1.17 0.86 14.50
CA THR A 338 -0.13 0.44 14.00
C THR A 338 -0.85 -0.48 14.99
N ILE A 339 -0.15 -1.44 15.60
CA ILE A 339 -0.71 -2.28 16.67
C ILE A 339 -1.17 -1.41 17.85
N GLU A 340 -0.37 -0.43 18.25
CA GLU A 340 -0.71 0.49 19.33
C GLU A 340 -1.97 1.33 19.02
N ARG A 341 -2.07 1.88 17.80
CA ARG A 341 -3.28 2.59 17.35
C ARG A 341 -4.52 1.71 17.36
N LEU A 342 -4.41 0.46 16.91
CA LEU A 342 -5.54 -0.49 16.96
C LEU A 342 -5.96 -0.81 18.39
N ALA A 343 -4.99 -0.97 19.30
CA ALA A 343 -5.27 -1.20 20.71
C ALA A 343 -6.02 -0.02 21.35
N VAL A 344 -5.66 1.23 20.99
CA VAL A 344 -6.37 2.43 21.42
C VAL A 344 -7.79 2.46 20.85
N ALA A 345 -7.94 2.32 19.53
CA ALA A 345 -9.25 2.37 18.86
C ALA A 345 -10.22 1.29 19.38
N LYS A 346 -9.71 0.10 19.70
CA LYS A 346 -10.51 -0.95 20.33
C LYS A 346 -11.00 -0.57 21.74
N ARG A 347 -10.15 0.04 22.57
CA ARG A 347 -10.56 0.50 23.91
C ARG A 347 -11.67 1.55 23.85
N GLU A 348 -11.68 2.39 22.82
CA GLU A 348 -12.66 3.46 22.63
C GLU A 348 -14.02 2.95 22.12
N THR A 349 -14.04 1.85 21.38
CA THR A 349 -15.27 1.33 20.72
C THR A 349 -16.14 0.45 21.62
N ALA A 350 -15.68 0.09 22.82
CA ALA A 350 -16.42 -0.55 23.92
C ALA A 350 -17.18 -1.88 23.61
N SER A 351 -17.07 -2.42 22.40
CA SER A 351 -17.71 -3.68 22.02
C SER A 351 -16.97 -4.88 22.61
N TRP A 352 -17.70 -5.71 23.36
CA TRP A 352 -17.17 -6.89 24.04
C TRP A 352 -16.99 -8.10 23.11
N ASP A 353 -17.51 -8.03 21.88
CA ASP A 353 -17.55 -9.16 20.94
C ASP A 353 -16.25 -9.34 20.12
N GLU A 354 -15.22 -8.54 20.41
CA GLU A 354 -13.94 -8.56 19.70
C GLU A 354 -12.81 -9.21 20.51
N ALA A 355 -13.12 -10.15 21.42
CA ALA A 355 -12.12 -10.80 22.28
C ALA A 355 -10.94 -11.37 21.47
N ASP A 356 -11.20 -11.92 20.29
CA ASP A 356 -10.18 -12.45 19.40
C ASP A 356 -9.18 -11.39 18.92
N ILE A 357 -9.55 -10.11 18.86
CA ILE A 357 -8.63 -9.03 18.50
C ILE A 357 -7.55 -8.85 19.57
N ASP A 358 -7.90 -8.86 20.87
CA ASP A 358 -6.88 -8.68 21.93
C ASP A 358 -5.91 -9.85 21.97
N VAL A 359 -6.45 -11.08 21.84
CA VAL A 359 -5.64 -12.29 21.77
C VAL A 359 -4.72 -12.22 20.56
N THR A 360 -5.24 -11.80 19.40
CA THR A 360 -4.47 -11.71 18.17
C THR A 360 -3.36 -10.67 18.24
N LEU A 361 -3.64 -9.47 18.73
CA LEU A 361 -2.63 -8.42 18.93
C LEU A 361 -1.58 -8.85 19.97
N SER A 362 -1.99 -9.53 21.04
CA SER A 362 -1.08 -10.05 22.06
C SER A 362 -0.13 -11.12 21.51
N VAL A 363 -0.65 -12.08 20.73
CA VAL A 363 0.15 -13.12 20.08
C VAL A 363 1.11 -12.51 19.06
N ALA A 364 0.64 -11.54 18.25
CA ALA A 364 1.50 -10.83 17.31
C ALA A 364 2.63 -10.07 18.02
N LEU A 365 2.33 -9.36 19.12
CA LEU A 365 3.35 -8.64 19.90
C LEU A 365 4.34 -9.58 20.58
N ALA A 366 3.89 -10.73 21.08
CA ALA A 366 4.79 -11.74 21.64
C ALA A 366 5.77 -12.25 20.57
N PHE A 367 5.26 -12.58 19.38
CA PHE A 367 6.08 -13.00 18.25
C PHE A 367 7.09 -11.92 17.83
N LEU A 368 6.66 -10.65 17.76
CA LEU A 368 7.52 -9.51 17.44
C LEU A 368 8.59 -9.26 18.52
N ALA A 369 8.23 -9.34 19.80
CA ALA A 369 9.16 -9.17 20.90
C ALA A 369 10.28 -10.22 20.91
N GLU A 370 10.00 -11.41 20.39
CA GLU A 370 10.98 -12.49 20.26
C GLU A 370 11.86 -12.32 19.01
N HIS A 371 11.27 -11.97 17.87
CA HIS A 371 11.92 -12.14 16.56
C HIS A 371 12.31 -10.85 15.82
N LEU A 372 11.99 -9.66 16.34
CA LEU A 372 12.46 -8.42 15.71
C LEU A 372 14.00 -8.31 15.81
N PRO A 373 14.67 -7.83 14.75
CA PRO A 373 16.13 -7.82 14.71
C PRO A 373 16.74 -6.84 15.71
N ASP A 374 16.11 -5.69 15.91
CA ASP A 374 16.63 -4.63 16.76
C ASP A 374 16.11 -4.75 18.21
N LEU A 375 17.00 -4.51 19.18
CA LEU A 375 16.66 -4.65 20.61
C LEU A 375 15.62 -3.62 21.08
N TYR A 376 15.59 -2.44 20.46
CA TYR A 376 14.71 -1.35 20.87
C TYR A 376 13.24 -1.69 20.55
N SER A 377 12.96 -2.12 19.33
CA SER A 377 11.64 -2.56 18.88
C SER A 377 11.21 -3.83 19.60
N ARG A 378 12.12 -4.76 19.92
CA ARG A 378 11.80 -5.92 20.79
C ARG A 378 11.33 -5.48 22.17
N LYS A 379 12.08 -4.58 22.82
CA LYS A 379 11.68 -4.02 24.13
C LYS A 379 10.35 -3.29 24.03
N ARG A 380 10.14 -2.47 22.99
CA ARG A 380 8.89 -1.76 22.76
C ARG A 380 7.71 -2.72 22.56
N ALA A 381 7.88 -3.78 21.76
CA ALA A 381 6.87 -4.82 21.58
C ALA A 381 6.53 -5.50 22.92
N GLY A 382 7.54 -5.81 23.75
CA GLY A 382 7.34 -6.34 25.11
C GLY A 382 6.62 -5.38 26.05
N HIS A 383 6.93 -4.08 25.99
CA HIS A 383 6.21 -3.06 26.76
C HIS A 383 4.75 -2.92 26.31
N LEU A 384 4.50 -2.89 25.01
CA LEU A 384 3.14 -2.88 24.46
C LEU A 384 2.39 -4.12 24.93
N LEU A 385 2.98 -5.31 24.80
CA LEU A 385 2.38 -6.58 25.25
C LEU A 385 2.00 -6.54 26.74
N ALA A 386 2.86 -5.98 27.60
CA ALA A 386 2.58 -5.84 29.02
C ALA A 386 1.41 -4.90 29.33
N SER A 387 1.05 -4.00 28.40
CA SER A 387 -0.09 -3.10 28.53
C SER A 387 -1.43 -3.71 28.09
N PHE A 388 -1.42 -4.86 27.38
CA PHE A 388 -2.65 -5.53 26.98
C PHE A 388 -3.31 -6.23 28.19
N PRO A 389 -4.66 -6.23 28.26
CA PRO A 389 -5.37 -7.04 29.25
C PRO A 389 -4.91 -8.48 29.09
N ARG A 390 -4.40 -9.09 30.16
CA ARG A 390 -4.14 -10.53 30.16
C ARG A 390 -5.47 -11.20 29.84
N ALA A 391 -5.50 -12.01 28.78
CA ALA A 391 -6.68 -12.79 28.42
C ALA A 391 -7.25 -13.41 29.70
N PRO A 392 -8.57 -13.29 29.97
CA PRO A 392 -9.15 -13.93 31.13
C PRO A 392 -8.75 -15.39 31.06
N ARG A 393 -8.01 -15.87 32.07
CA ARG A 393 -7.73 -17.31 32.18
C ARG A 393 -9.09 -17.98 32.11
N ALA A 394 -9.32 -18.75 31.03
CA ALA A 394 -10.51 -19.56 30.92
C ALA A 394 -10.66 -20.27 32.27
N LYS A 395 -11.80 -20.09 32.93
CA LYS A 395 -12.09 -20.82 34.16
C LYS A 395 -12.18 -22.28 33.75
N THR A 396 -11.04 -22.96 33.75
CA THR A 396 -10.97 -24.41 33.67
C THR A 396 -11.69 -24.87 34.91
N ASN A 397 -12.89 -25.42 34.74
CA ASN A 397 -13.54 -26.15 35.81
C ASN A 397 -12.58 -27.27 36.22
N ASP A 398 -11.95 -27.08 37.38
CA ASP A 398 -11.03 -28.00 38.01
C ASP A 398 -11.77 -29.30 38.35
N THR A 399 -11.67 -30.28 37.46
CA THR A 399 -11.61 -31.69 37.87
C THR A 399 -10.18 -32.16 37.68
N ARG A 400 -9.45 -32.14 38.79
CA ARG A 400 -8.12 -32.74 39.05
C ARG A 400 -7.70 -33.82 38.04
N SER A 401 -6.60 -33.59 37.34
CA SER A 401 -5.40 -34.43 37.54
C SER A 401 -4.14 -33.66 37.14
N SER A 402 -3.18 -33.69 38.04
CA SER A 402 -1.85 -33.15 37.87
C SER A 402 -1.00 -34.19 37.15
N THR A 403 -0.62 -33.92 35.90
CA THR A 403 0.69 -34.30 35.35
C THR A 403 1.09 -33.31 34.27
N SER A 404 2.20 -32.63 34.56
CA SER A 404 2.98 -31.73 33.71
C SER A 404 3.43 -32.38 32.40
N GLY A 405 3.37 -31.61 31.31
CA GLY A 405 4.05 -31.94 30.04
C GLY A 405 3.21 -31.54 28.82
N LEU A 406 3.47 -30.34 28.28
CA LEU A 406 2.92 -29.88 27.00
C LEU A 406 3.28 -30.86 25.88
N LEU A 407 2.28 -31.61 25.41
CA LEU A 407 2.34 -32.47 24.23
C LEU A 407 1.08 -32.22 23.39
N TRP A 408 1.20 -31.34 22.40
CA TRP A 408 0.22 -31.20 21.33
C TRP A 408 0.34 -32.41 20.39
N ASN A 409 -0.56 -33.38 20.50
CA ASN A 409 -0.79 -34.41 19.48
C ASN A 409 -2.13 -35.13 19.71
N ARG A 410 -3.15 -34.78 18.92
CA ARG A 410 -4.09 -35.72 18.26
C ARG A 410 -5.29 -34.98 17.66
N PHE A 411 -5.30 -34.88 16.34
CA PHE A 411 -6.52 -35.04 15.55
C PHE A 411 -6.14 -35.86 14.30
N ARG A 412 -6.74 -37.06 14.16
CA ARG A 412 -6.81 -37.78 12.89
C ARG A 412 -8.18 -37.46 12.28
N PRO A 413 -8.30 -37.07 11.01
CA PRO A 413 -9.58 -37.03 10.33
C PRO A 413 -9.96 -38.43 9.82
N GLY A 414 -11.22 -38.81 10.04
CA GLY A 414 -11.85 -39.97 9.40
C GLY A 414 -12.14 -39.69 7.92
N LYS A 415 -12.02 -40.73 7.11
CA LYS A 415 -12.33 -40.76 5.67
C LYS A 415 -13.84 -40.55 5.47
N VAL A 416 -14.23 -39.54 4.71
CA VAL A 416 -15.55 -39.44 4.09
C VAL A 416 -15.33 -39.24 2.59
N THR A 417 -15.79 -40.20 1.80
CA THR A 417 -15.82 -40.14 0.33
C THR A 417 -17.17 -39.62 -0.11
N PHE A 418 -17.18 -38.63 -1.00
CA PHE A 418 -18.35 -38.28 -1.81
C PHE A 418 -17.93 -38.25 -3.28
N GLU A 419 -18.53 -39.16 -4.05
CA GLU A 419 -18.64 -39.09 -5.51
C GLU A 419 -19.80 -38.16 -5.88
N GLY A 420 -19.67 -37.45 -6.99
CA GLY A 420 -20.75 -36.62 -7.54
C GLY A 420 -20.28 -35.77 -8.71
N ASP A 421 -20.35 -36.37 -9.90
CA ASP A 421 -20.20 -35.74 -11.21
C ASP A 421 -21.17 -34.57 -11.43
N GLY A 422 -20.76 -33.61 -12.26
CA GLY A 422 -21.61 -32.52 -12.71
C GLY A 422 -20.91 -31.60 -13.70
N ASP A 423 -20.77 -32.07 -14.94
CA ASP A 423 -20.45 -31.25 -16.11
C ASP A 423 -21.51 -30.15 -16.29
N GLY A 424 -21.06 -28.93 -16.54
CA GLY A 424 -21.91 -27.78 -16.76
C GLY A 424 -21.17 -26.68 -17.50
N ASP A 425 -21.12 -26.81 -18.82
CA ASP A 425 -20.74 -25.76 -19.77
C ASP A 425 -21.62 -24.52 -19.56
N GLY A 426 -20.98 -23.37 -19.33
CA GLY A 426 -21.64 -22.09 -19.07
C GLY A 426 -20.96 -20.95 -19.79
N GLU A 427 -21.63 -20.50 -20.85
CA GLU A 427 -21.33 -19.41 -21.77
C GLU A 427 -20.65 -18.17 -21.14
N GLU A 428 -19.59 -17.71 -21.79
CA GLU A 428 -18.92 -16.43 -21.55
C GLU A 428 -19.84 -15.27 -21.95
N GLY A 429 -20.63 -14.79 -21.00
CA GLY A 429 -21.38 -13.55 -21.12
C GLY A 429 -20.46 -12.33 -21.06
N GLU A 430 -20.47 -11.54 -22.13
CA GLU A 430 -19.73 -10.29 -22.35
C GLU A 430 -19.87 -9.32 -21.16
N ILE A 431 -18.75 -9.08 -20.49
CA ILE A 431 -18.65 -8.38 -19.21
C ILE A 431 -18.59 -6.87 -19.47
N ALA A 432 -19.54 -6.11 -18.89
CA ALA A 432 -19.38 -4.68 -18.64
C ALA A 432 -18.22 -4.46 -17.65
N SER A 433 -17.01 -4.49 -18.20
CA SER A 433 -15.73 -4.31 -17.52
C SER A 433 -15.43 -2.82 -17.38
N GLY A 434 -14.58 -2.46 -16.41
CA GLY A 434 -14.05 -1.10 -16.30
C GLY A 434 -13.46 -0.61 -17.62
N LEU A 435 -13.14 0.69 -17.72
CA LEU A 435 -12.53 1.26 -18.93
C LEU A 435 -11.46 0.30 -19.49
N GLY A 436 -11.62 -0.11 -20.75
CA GLY A 436 -10.69 -1.04 -21.38
C GLY A 436 -9.26 -0.53 -21.23
N LEU A 437 -8.28 -1.43 -21.07
CA LEU A 437 -6.87 -1.09 -20.83
C LEU A 437 -6.35 0.00 -21.79
N SER A 438 -6.78 -0.05 -23.06
CA SER A 438 -6.48 0.94 -24.09
C SER A 438 -6.93 2.38 -23.74
N ALA A 439 -8.03 2.56 -23.02
CA ALA A 439 -8.52 3.87 -22.60
C ALA A 439 -7.65 4.50 -21.50
N ILE A 440 -7.17 3.70 -20.54
CA ILE A 440 -6.25 4.15 -19.47
C ILE A 440 -4.88 4.48 -20.08
N GLU A 441 -4.39 3.63 -20.98
CA GLU A 441 -3.12 3.87 -21.69
C GLU A 441 -3.19 5.14 -22.54
N LYS A 442 -4.28 5.32 -23.30
CA LYS A 442 -4.49 6.52 -24.13
C LYS A 442 -4.56 7.81 -23.30
N GLN A 443 -5.04 7.75 -22.06
CA GLN A 443 -5.06 8.91 -21.17
C GLN A 443 -3.66 9.32 -20.73
N TYR A 444 -2.81 8.34 -20.41
CA TYR A 444 -1.42 8.62 -20.05
C TYR A 444 -0.59 9.04 -21.25
N SER A 445 -0.78 8.47 -22.44
CA SER A 445 -0.08 8.90 -23.66
C SER A 445 -0.21 10.41 -23.90
N ARG A 446 -1.40 11.00 -23.71
CA ARG A 446 -1.63 12.45 -23.88
C ARG A 446 -0.85 13.35 -22.92
N VAL A 447 -0.44 12.82 -21.77
CA VAL A 447 0.36 13.57 -20.78
C VAL A 447 1.84 13.52 -21.15
N PHE A 448 2.27 12.47 -21.85
CA PHE A 448 3.68 12.22 -22.19
C PHE A 448 4.05 12.52 -23.65
N ASP A 449 3.06 12.72 -24.53
CA ASP A 449 3.21 13.18 -25.92
C ASP A 449 3.19 14.71 -25.99
#